data_AF-A0A656Z655-F1
#
_entry.id   AF-A0A656Z655-F1
#
_cell.length_a   1.000
_cell.length_b   1.000
_cell.length_c   1.000
_cell.angle_alpha   90.00
_cell.angle_beta   90.00
_cell.angle_gamma   90.00
#
_symmetry.space_group_name_H-M   'P 1'
#
loop_
_entity.id
_entity.type
_entity.pdbx_description
1 polymer ?
#
loop_
_entity_poly.entity_id
_entity_poly.type
_entity_poly.pdbx_seq_one_letter_code
_entity_poly.pdbx_strand_id
1 'polypeptide(L)'
;GNIHTIVAGQAYRSNQPDPSRIAKLKELYGIKTIINLRGAEPGAKWYDDEVTTSSALGIKLTNYAMSSSRQLTPERTRELIALMQTAEKPILIHCKAGSDRTGLAAALYVAAVAKGGERKAEGQMSIAYGHFGIPFSPTYAMEET
;
A
#
# COMPACT_ATOMS: atom_id res chain seq x y z
N GLY A 1 6.83 -6.96 15.27
CA GLY A 1 6.16 -7.37 14.02
C GLY A 1 6.32 -6.28 12.99
N ASN A 2 6.62 -6.63 11.74
CA ASN A 2 7.19 -5.76 10.70
C ASN A 2 6.19 -4.72 10.17
N ILE A 3 5.97 -3.62 10.91
CA ILE A 3 5.33 -2.41 10.36
C ILE A 3 6.42 -1.48 9.88
N HIS A 4 6.27 -0.97 8.66
CA HIS A 4 7.16 0.05 8.13
C HIS A 4 6.33 1.17 7.54
N THR A 5 6.73 2.40 7.84
CA THR A 5 6.19 3.59 7.18
C THR A 5 6.71 3.64 5.76
N ILE A 6 5.82 3.78 4.77
CA ILE A 6 6.20 4.04 3.38
C ILE A 6 6.33 5.56 3.21
N VAL A 7 5.27 6.29 3.56
CA VAL A 7 5.23 7.75 3.62
C VAL A 7 4.44 8.14 4.86
N ALA A 8 5.07 8.89 5.77
CA ALA A 8 4.46 9.27 7.04
C ALA A 8 3.15 10.04 6.80
N GLY A 9 2.10 9.67 7.54
CA GLY A 9 0.77 10.27 7.42
C GLY A 9 0.00 9.89 6.15
N GLN A 10 0.56 9.04 5.28
CA GLN A 10 -0.10 8.67 4.02
C GLN A 10 -0.20 7.16 3.81
N ALA A 11 0.90 6.43 3.95
CA ALA A 11 0.93 5.00 3.62
C ALA A 11 1.88 4.23 4.53
N TYR A 12 1.39 3.10 5.01
CA TYR A 12 2.08 2.18 5.89
C TYR A 12 2.00 0.77 5.32
N ARG A 13 3.01 -0.06 5.61
CA ARG A 13 2.99 -1.48 5.28
C ARG A 13 3.14 -2.35 6.52
N SER A 14 2.50 -3.51 6.50
CA SER A 14 2.71 -4.53 7.52
C SER A 14 2.61 -5.97 6.99
N ASN A 15 3.02 -6.92 7.83
CA ASN A 15 2.51 -8.29 7.74
C ASN A 15 1.02 -8.32 8.14
N GLN A 16 0.39 -9.48 7.98
CA GLN A 16 -1.02 -9.65 8.35
C GLN A 16 -1.28 -9.20 9.80
N PRO A 17 -2.10 -8.16 10.01
CA PRO A 17 -2.44 -7.69 11.34
C PRO A 17 -3.54 -8.57 11.94
N ASP A 18 -3.48 -8.78 13.24
CA ASP A 18 -4.60 -9.28 14.04
C ASP A 18 -5.57 -8.13 14.38
N PRO A 19 -6.80 -8.42 14.82
CA PRO A 19 -7.80 -7.41 15.20
C PRO A 19 -7.30 -6.32 16.16
N SER A 20 -6.64 -6.72 17.25
CA SER A 20 -6.11 -5.79 18.25
C SER A 20 -5.06 -4.86 17.63
N ARG A 21 -4.30 -5.38 16.68
CA ARG A 21 -3.31 -4.60 15.94
C ARG A 21 -3.94 -3.65 14.93
N ILE A 22 -5.04 -4.00 14.28
CA ILE A 22 -5.79 -3.07 13.43
C ILE A 22 -6.28 -1.88 14.26
N ALA A 23 -6.85 -2.13 15.44
CA ALA A 23 -7.27 -1.08 16.37
C ALA A 23 -6.09 -0.18 16.78
N LYS A 24 -4.97 -0.78 17.18
CA LYS A 24 -3.77 -0.03 17.54
C LYS A 24 -3.22 0.80 16.38
N LEU A 25 -3.24 0.29 15.15
CA LEU A 25 -2.80 1.03 13.96
C LEU A 25 -3.72 2.20 13.66
N LYS A 26 -5.03 2.03 13.86
CA LYS A 26 -6.02 3.11 13.75
C LYS A 26 -5.73 4.22 14.76
N GLU A 27 -5.45 3.88 16.01
CA GLU A 27 -5.16 4.86 17.06
C GLU A 27 -3.83 5.58 16.84
N LEU A 28 -2.77 4.83 16.51
CA LEU A 28 -1.42 5.39 16.36
C LEU A 28 -1.24 6.22 15.09
N TYR A 29 -1.82 5.78 13.98
CA TYR A 29 -1.56 6.36 12.65
C TYR A 29 -2.81 6.90 11.98
N GLY A 30 -3.99 6.74 12.56
CA GLY A 30 -5.24 7.23 11.98
C GLY A 30 -5.72 6.45 10.76
N ILE A 31 -5.27 5.21 10.54
CA ILE A 31 -5.54 4.42 9.32
C ILE A 31 -7.02 4.49 8.90
N LYS A 32 -7.28 4.86 7.65
CA LYS A 32 -8.64 4.98 7.11
C LYS A 32 -8.98 3.89 6.10
N THR A 33 -7.97 3.39 5.39
CA THR A 33 -8.15 2.33 4.39
C THR A 33 -7.14 1.21 4.62
N ILE A 34 -7.58 -0.04 4.54
CA ILE A 34 -6.72 -1.24 4.54
C ILE A 34 -6.79 -1.89 3.16
N ILE A 35 -5.63 -2.15 2.57
CA ILE A 35 -5.48 -2.84 1.29
C ILE A 35 -4.92 -4.24 1.57
N ASN A 36 -5.80 -5.23 1.44
CA ASN A 36 -5.47 -6.64 1.63
C ASN A 36 -4.96 -7.25 0.33
N LEU A 37 -3.65 -7.53 0.27
CA LEU A 37 -3.00 -8.14 -0.89
C LEU A 37 -3.14 -9.68 -0.95
N ARG A 38 -3.68 -10.32 0.10
CA ARG A 38 -3.98 -11.76 0.09
C ARG A 38 -5.17 -12.09 -0.79
N GLY A 39 -6.10 -11.15 -0.94
CA GLY A 39 -7.40 -11.37 -1.58
C GLY A 39 -8.49 -11.69 -0.57
N ALA A 40 -9.75 -11.65 -1.04
CA ALA A 40 -10.90 -12.00 -0.24
C ALA A 40 -10.94 -13.53 -0.01
N GLU A 41 -11.12 -13.95 1.24
CA GLU A 41 -11.19 -15.37 1.63
C GLU A 41 -12.34 -15.55 2.64
N PRO A 42 -13.61 -15.42 2.20
CA PRO A 42 -14.76 -15.52 3.09
C PRO A 42 -14.83 -16.89 3.78
N GLY A 43 -15.09 -16.89 5.09
CA GLY A 43 -15.12 -18.10 5.93
C GLY A 43 -13.77 -18.49 6.52
N ALA A 44 -12.68 -17.82 6.14
CA ALA A 44 -11.42 -17.94 6.86
C ALA A 44 -11.43 -17.01 8.07
N LYS A 45 -11.19 -17.56 9.25
CA LYS A 45 -11.20 -16.81 10.52
C LYS A 45 -10.43 -15.49 10.45
N TRP A 46 -9.23 -15.50 9.85
CA TRP A 46 -8.40 -14.30 9.74
C TRP A 46 -9.04 -13.19 8.89
N TYR A 47 -9.82 -13.56 7.87
CA TYR A 47 -10.46 -12.63 6.94
C TYR A 47 -11.75 -12.09 7.56
N ASP A 48 -12.56 -12.97 8.15
CA ASP A 48 -13.79 -12.59 8.82
C ASP A 48 -13.51 -11.67 10.02
N ASP A 49 -12.45 -11.96 10.79
CA ASP A 49 -11.97 -11.09 11.88
C ASP A 49 -11.52 -9.71 11.33
N GLU A 50 -10.81 -9.68 10.20
CA GLU A 50 -10.32 -8.44 9.58
C GLU A 50 -11.47 -7.58 9.03
N VAL A 51 -12.45 -8.20 8.37
CA VAL A 51 -13.67 -7.55 7.86
C VAL A 51 -14.47 -6.96 9.04
N THR A 52 -14.71 -7.77 10.07
CA THR A 52 -15.49 -7.37 11.26
C THR A 52 -14.81 -6.21 11.98
N THR A 53 -13.50 -6.32 12.21
CA THR A 53 -12.72 -5.29 12.91
C THR A 53 -12.63 -4.00 12.09
N SER A 54 -12.37 -4.11 10.79
CA SER A 54 -12.31 -2.95 9.91
C SER A 54 -13.66 -2.23 9.87
N SER A 55 -14.76 -2.97 9.75
CA SER A 55 -16.11 -2.39 9.76
C SER A 55 -16.45 -1.74 11.10
N ALA A 56 -16.09 -2.36 12.22
CA ALA A 56 -16.33 -1.82 13.56
C ALA A 56 -15.57 -0.51 13.81
N LEU A 57 -14.38 -0.38 13.22
CA LEU A 57 -13.52 0.81 13.35
C LEU A 57 -13.77 1.88 12.27
N GLY A 58 -14.73 1.65 11.37
CA GLY A 58 -15.01 2.56 10.24
C GLY A 58 -13.86 2.64 9.24
N ILE A 59 -13.05 1.58 9.13
CA ILE A 59 -11.93 1.48 8.21
C ILE A 59 -12.40 0.80 6.92
N LYS A 60 -12.11 1.40 5.78
CA LYS A 60 -12.44 0.82 4.48
C LYS A 60 -11.49 -0.33 4.16
N LEU A 61 -11.99 -1.57 4.17
CA LEU A 61 -11.24 -2.74 3.74
C LEU A 61 -11.39 -2.95 2.23
N THR A 62 -10.28 -2.93 1.50
CA THR A 62 -10.23 -3.17 0.05
C THR A 62 -9.38 -4.39 -0.24
N ASN A 63 -9.97 -5.38 -0.92
CA ASN A 63 -9.29 -6.63 -1.25
C ASN A 63 -8.71 -6.56 -2.65
N TYR A 64 -7.39 -6.73 -2.77
CA TYR A 64 -6.69 -6.76 -4.06
C TYR A 64 -5.78 -7.99 -4.12
N ALA A 65 -6.29 -9.10 -4.65
CA ALA A 65 -5.57 -10.36 -4.67
C ALA A 65 -4.32 -10.26 -5.58
N MET A 66 -3.13 -10.21 -4.96
CA MET A 66 -1.86 -10.36 -5.67
C MET A 66 -1.43 -11.82 -5.63
N SER A 67 -1.36 -12.42 -6.82
CA SER A 67 -0.81 -13.77 -6.97
C SER A 67 0.66 -13.78 -6.55
N SER A 68 1.02 -14.66 -5.61
CA SER A 68 2.41 -14.82 -5.16
C SER A 68 3.31 -15.46 -6.22
N SER A 69 2.73 -16.14 -7.22
CA SER A 69 3.44 -16.95 -8.21
C SER A 69 3.40 -16.39 -9.64
N ARG A 70 2.61 -15.34 -9.88
CA ARG A 70 2.50 -14.71 -11.21
C ARG A 70 3.04 -13.30 -11.18
N GLN A 71 3.83 -12.96 -12.20
CA GLN A 71 4.31 -11.61 -12.42
C GLN A 71 3.12 -10.65 -12.55
N LEU A 72 3.19 -9.50 -11.89
CA LEU A 72 2.12 -8.50 -11.95
C LEU A 72 2.09 -7.92 -13.36
N THR A 73 0.98 -8.06 -14.08
CA THR A 73 0.88 -7.47 -15.42
C THR A 73 0.87 -5.93 -15.33
N PRO A 74 1.26 -5.22 -16.39
CA PRO A 74 1.18 -3.76 -16.44
C PRO A 74 -0.22 -3.22 -16.10
N GLU A 75 -1.27 -3.91 -16.53
CA GLU A 75 -2.68 -3.56 -16.25
C GLU A 75 -2.98 -3.66 -14.75
N ARG A 76 -2.63 -4.80 -14.12
CA ARG A 76 -2.78 -4.99 -12.66
C ARG A 76 -1.93 -4.01 -11.85
N THR A 77 -0.79 -3.61 -12.38
CA THR A 77 0.06 -2.60 -11.75
C THR A 77 -0.63 -1.24 -11.74
N ARG A 78 -1.22 -0.82 -12.87
CA ARG A 78 -1.97 0.44 -12.98
C ARG A 78 -3.22 0.44 -12.10
N GLU A 79 -3.95 -0.66 -12.05
CA GLU A 79 -5.11 -0.81 -11.16
C GLU A 79 -4.73 -0.62 -9.69
N LEU A 80 -3.66 -1.28 -9.23
CA LEU A 80 -3.17 -1.16 -7.85
C LEU A 80 -2.75 0.28 -7.54
N ILE A 81 -2.06 0.95 -8.47
CA ILE A 81 -1.66 2.35 -8.31
C ILE A 81 -2.89 3.26 -8.22
N ALA A 82 -3.87 3.10 -9.11
CA ALA A 82 -5.10 3.88 -9.09
C ALA A 82 -5.88 3.68 -7.78
N LEU A 83 -5.95 2.43 -7.29
CA LEU A 83 -6.55 2.08 -6.01
C LEU A 83 -5.84 2.79 -4.85
N MET A 84 -4.50 2.77 -4.80
CA MET A 84 -3.73 3.47 -3.77
C MET A 84 -3.84 5.00 -3.87
N GLN A 85 -3.99 5.56 -5.07
CA GLN A 85 -4.17 7.01 -5.27
C GLN A 85 -5.54 7.50 -4.78
N THR A 86 -6.59 6.72 -5.07
CA THR A 86 -7.99 7.07 -4.78
C THR A 86 -8.45 6.67 -3.37
N ALA A 87 -7.73 5.75 -2.73
CA ALA A 87 -8.00 5.34 -1.36
C ALA A 87 -7.85 6.51 -0.36
N GLU A 88 -8.68 6.47 0.68
CA GLU A 88 -8.64 7.48 1.72
C GLU A 88 -7.42 7.26 2.62
N LYS A 89 -6.56 8.28 2.70
CA LYS A 89 -5.32 8.25 3.47
C LYS A 89 -5.60 8.57 4.95
N PRO A 90 -4.85 7.99 5.89
CA PRO A 90 -3.69 7.11 5.68
C PRO A 90 -4.08 5.66 5.36
N ILE A 91 -3.37 5.04 4.42
CA ILE A 91 -3.61 3.66 3.97
C ILE A 91 -2.66 2.68 4.65
N LEU A 92 -3.13 1.47 4.94
CA LEU A 92 -2.32 0.33 5.39
C LEU A 92 -2.34 -0.75 4.32
N ILE A 93 -1.17 -1.19 3.85
CA ILE A 93 -1.02 -2.26 2.88
C ILE A 93 -0.45 -3.48 3.59
N HIS A 94 -1.10 -4.64 3.48
CA HIS A 94 -0.57 -5.87 4.05
C HIS A 94 -0.68 -7.07 3.12
N CYS A 95 0.16 -8.06 3.36
CA CYS A 95 0.03 -9.40 2.79
C CYS A 95 0.28 -10.44 3.90
N LYS A 96 0.38 -11.73 3.56
CA LYS A 96 0.65 -12.80 4.54
C LYS A 96 1.97 -12.58 5.30
N ALA A 97 3.08 -12.43 4.58
CA ALA A 97 4.43 -12.34 5.17
C ALA A 97 4.95 -10.90 5.36
N GLY A 98 4.40 -9.92 4.65
CA GLY A 98 4.85 -8.53 4.69
C GLY A 98 6.10 -8.21 3.85
N SER A 99 6.68 -9.18 3.12
CA SER A 99 7.92 -8.98 2.33
C SER A 99 7.65 -8.76 0.83
N ASP A 100 7.44 -9.82 0.04
CA ASP A 100 7.51 -9.72 -1.43
C ASP A 100 6.41 -8.84 -2.04
N ARG A 101 5.14 -9.13 -1.74
CA ARG A 101 3.99 -8.41 -2.32
C ARG A 101 3.84 -7.01 -1.74
N THR A 102 4.03 -6.89 -0.42
CA THR A 102 3.93 -5.58 0.25
C THR A 102 5.11 -4.68 -0.10
N GLY A 103 6.29 -5.25 -0.34
CA GLY A 103 7.46 -4.53 -0.85
C GLY A 103 7.24 -3.95 -2.23
N LEU A 104 6.72 -4.76 -3.17
CA LEU A 104 6.38 -4.28 -4.51
C LEU A 104 5.31 -3.18 -4.46
N ALA A 105 4.21 -3.38 -3.71
CA ALA A 105 3.17 -2.38 -3.56
C ALA A 105 3.70 -1.06 -2.96
N ALA A 106 4.58 -1.14 -1.95
CA ALA A 106 5.23 0.02 -1.38
C ALA A 106 6.12 0.76 -2.38
N ALA A 107 6.92 0.03 -3.16
CA ALA A 107 7.75 0.63 -4.21
C ALA A 107 6.90 1.34 -5.28
N LEU A 108 5.80 0.71 -5.71
CA LEU A 108 4.84 1.31 -6.64
C LEU A 108 4.17 2.56 -6.04
N TYR A 109 3.82 2.52 -4.74
CA TYR A 109 3.28 3.69 -4.05
C TYR A 109 4.26 4.87 -4.08
N VAL A 110 5.51 4.65 -3.72
CA VAL A 110 6.52 5.71 -3.73
C VAL A 110 6.76 6.23 -5.16
N ALA A 111 6.92 5.33 -6.14
CA ALA A 111 7.22 5.71 -7.51
C ALA A 111 6.07 6.46 -8.21
N ALA A 112 4.82 6.05 -7.98
CA ALA A 112 3.68 6.55 -8.75
C ALA A 112 2.70 7.43 -7.96
N VAL A 113 2.67 7.33 -6.63
CA VAL A 113 1.76 8.11 -5.78
C VAL A 113 2.50 9.22 -5.07
N ALA A 114 3.64 8.93 -4.44
CA ALA A 114 4.44 9.96 -3.75
C ALA A 114 5.14 10.87 -4.77
N LYS A 115 6.01 10.31 -5.63
CA LYS A 115 6.71 11.08 -6.68
C LYS A 115 5.79 11.56 -7.80
N GLY A 116 4.73 10.80 -8.09
CA GLY A 116 3.69 11.20 -9.04
C GLY A 116 2.79 12.31 -8.52
N GLY A 117 2.75 12.55 -7.20
CA GLY A 117 2.09 13.69 -6.58
C GLY A 117 2.85 14.99 -6.78
N GLU A 118 4.18 14.97 -6.63
CA GLU A 118 5.05 16.11 -6.93
C GLU A 118 4.96 16.51 -8.42
N ARG A 119 4.85 15.54 -9.34
CA ARG A 119 4.67 15.80 -10.79
C ARG A 119 3.22 16.00 -11.24
N LYS A 120 2.21 15.76 -10.40
CA LYS A 120 0.79 16.02 -10.75
C LYS A 120 0.36 17.48 -10.56
N ALA A 121 1.22 18.32 -9.98
CA ALA A 121 1.03 19.77 -10.03
C ALA A 121 1.43 20.37 -11.39
N GLU A 122 2.25 19.67 -12.19
CA GLU A 122 2.79 20.20 -13.45
C GLU A 122 2.57 19.16 -14.56
N GLY A 123 1.38 19.18 -15.17
CA GLY A 123 0.83 18.08 -15.92
C GLY A 123 1.72 17.47 -17.01
N GLN A 124 2.03 16.18 -16.89
CA GLN A 124 2.46 15.31 -18.00
C GLN A 124 2.13 13.85 -17.67
N MET A 125 0.97 13.37 -18.14
CA MET A 125 0.54 11.97 -18.07
C MET A 125 1.08 11.10 -19.22
N SER A 126 2.02 11.61 -20.01
CA SER A 126 2.54 10.90 -21.18
C SER A 126 4.01 10.55 -20.93
N ILE A 127 4.39 9.30 -21.20
CA ILE A 127 5.77 8.79 -21.43
C ILE A 127 6.39 7.84 -20.36
N ALA A 128 6.02 7.83 -19.07
CA ALA A 128 6.89 7.17 -18.08
C ALA A 128 6.57 5.71 -17.63
N TYR A 129 5.62 4.99 -18.24
CA TYR A 129 5.34 3.57 -17.88
C TYR A 129 6.04 2.53 -18.78
N GLY A 130 7.06 2.96 -19.53
CA GLY A 130 7.85 2.09 -20.40
C GLY A 130 9.32 2.10 -20.04
N HIS A 131 9.72 1.54 -18.89
CA HIS A 131 10.95 0.76 -18.76
C HIS A 131 11.08 0.18 -17.35
N PHE A 132 11.04 -1.14 -17.26
CA PHE A 132 11.66 -1.89 -16.17
C PHE A 132 13.17 -1.62 -16.23
N GLY A 133 13.71 -1.02 -15.18
CA GLY A 133 15.14 -0.82 -14.99
C GLY A 133 15.34 -0.29 -13.58
N ILE A 134 15.76 -1.17 -12.67
CA ILE A 134 16.35 -0.76 -11.41
C ILE A 134 17.71 -0.15 -11.76
N PRO A 135 17.97 1.11 -11.40
CA PRO A 135 19.28 1.39 -10.82
C PRO A 135 19.16 2.26 -9.56
N PHE A 136 19.84 1.81 -8.50
CA PHE A 136 20.51 2.62 -7.49
C PHE A 136 19.82 3.92 -7.00
N SER A 137 19.30 3.88 -5.77
CA SER A 137 19.21 5.09 -4.93
C SER A 137 20.59 5.71 -4.78
N PRO A 138 20.71 7.03 -4.97
CA PRO A 138 20.85 7.87 -3.78
C PRO A 138 20.12 9.21 -3.93
N THR A 139 19.38 9.60 -2.91
CA THR A 139 19.07 11.01 -2.57
C THR A 139 18.47 10.90 -1.18
N TYR A 140 19.01 11.56 -0.16
CA TYR A 140 19.06 13.01 -0.10
C TYR A 140 19.94 13.43 1.08
N ALA A 141 21.09 14.05 0.79
CA ALA A 141 21.71 14.99 1.71
C ALA A 141 21.30 16.38 1.20
N MET A 142 20.44 17.05 1.96
CA MET A 142 20.20 18.47 1.83
C MET A 142 20.77 19.07 3.10
N GLU A 143 21.97 19.62 2.98
CA GLU A 143 22.47 20.62 3.92
C GLU A 143 22.29 22.00 3.29
N GLU A 144 21.88 22.90 4.17
CA GLU A 144 21.41 24.24 3.92
C GLU A 144 22.56 25.22 3.67
N THR A 145 22.18 26.37 3.08
CA THR A 145 22.89 27.66 2.92
C THR A 145 23.86 27.84 1.76
#